data_AF-A0A1C3VKV1-F1
#
_entry.id   AF-A0A1C3VKV1-F1
#
_cell.length_a   1.000
_cell.length_b   1.000
_cell.length_c   1.000
_cell.angle_alpha   90.00
_cell.angle_beta   90.00
_cell.angle_gamma   90.00
#
_symmetry.space_group_name_H-M   'P 1'
#
loop_
_entity.id
_entity.type
_entity.pdbx_description
1 polymer ?
#
loop_
_entity_poly.entity_id
_entity_poly.type
_entity_poly.pdbx_seq_one_letter_code
_entity_poly.pdbx_strand_id
1 'polypeptide(L)'
;MPTLSGAKFAAASAVRGRHFLCHWPLLAALALALSGCTPATTQVAGADPADPSAKVAHVGYHSTIAPYTSLRPAAPAPWRDRNDAVAPRPKQDR
;
A
#
# COMPACT_ATOMS: atom_id res chain seq x y z
N MET A 1 54.47 38.23 -31.43
CA MET A 1 54.21 37.00 -30.65
C MET A 1 52.71 36.81 -30.33
N PRO A 2 51.82 36.43 -31.27
CA PRO A 2 50.40 36.17 -30.95
C PRO A 2 49.92 34.72 -31.18
N THR A 3 50.68 33.87 -31.88
CA THR A 3 50.21 32.55 -32.34
C THR A 3 50.20 31.48 -31.26
N LEU A 4 51.04 31.60 -30.22
CA LEU A 4 51.09 30.65 -29.10
C LEU A 4 49.85 30.75 -28.18
N SER A 5 49.22 31.94 -28.12
CA SER A 5 48.06 32.19 -27.26
C SER A 5 46.81 31.48 -27.81
N GLY A 6 46.54 31.62 -29.12
CA GLY A 6 45.37 31.00 -29.77
C GLY A 6 45.36 29.46 -29.70
N ALA A 7 46.54 28.82 -29.80
CA ALA A 7 46.65 27.36 -29.68
C ALA A 7 46.29 26.84 -28.27
N LYS A 8 46.64 27.58 -27.21
CA LYS A 8 46.28 27.23 -25.82
C LYS A 8 44.78 27.38 -25.56
N PHE A 9 44.15 28.44 -26.07
CA PHE A 9 42.70 28.63 -25.95
C PHE A 9 41.92 27.56 -26.73
N ALA A 10 42.37 27.17 -27.92
CA ALA A 10 41.75 26.10 -28.70
C ALA A 10 41.86 24.73 -27.99
N ALA A 11 43.03 24.42 -27.41
CA ALA A 11 43.21 23.20 -26.63
C ALA A 11 42.35 23.18 -25.36
N ALA A 12 42.26 24.30 -24.64
CA ALA A 12 41.40 24.43 -23.45
C ALA A 12 39.90 24.29 -23.79
N SER A 13 39.44 24.86 -24.92
CA SER A 13 38.06 24.70 -25.41
C SER A 13 37.76 23.28 -25.88
N ALA A 14 38.68 22.62 -26.57
CA ALA A 14 38.53 21.23 -27.02
C ALA A 14 38.48 20.26 -25.83
N VAL A 15 39.32 20.48 -24.81
CA VAL A 15 39.31 19.72 -23.55
C VAL A 15 38.02 19.97 -22.78
N ARG A 16 37.56 21.23 -22.68
CA ARG A 16 36.31 21.59 -22.00
C ARG A 16 35.07 20.98 -22.69
N GLY A 17 35.03 20.97 -24.03
CA GLY A 17 33.97 20.29 -24.80
C GLY A 17 33.99 18.77 -24.61
N ARG A 18 35.17 18.16 -24.59
CA ARG A 18 35.33 16.70 -24.37
C ARG A 18 34.95 16.27 -22.96
N HIS A 19 35.27 17.07 -21.95
CA HIS A 19 34.78 16.84 -20.58
C HIS A 19 33.27 16.95 -20.49
N PHE A 20 32.65 17.92 -21.17
CA PHE A 20 31.21 18.04 -21.21
C PHE A 20 30.57 16.80 -21.85
N LEU A 21 31.07 16.35 -23.00
CA LEU A 21 30.57 15.17 -23.71
C LEU A 21 30.77 13.86 -22.93
N CYS A 22 31.89 13.69 -22.22
CA CYS A 22 32.17 12.47 -21.45
C CYS A 22 31.50 12.43 -20.07
N HIS A 23 31.34 13.58 -19.40
CA HIS A 23 30.74 13.63 -18.07
C HIS A 23 29.21 13.77 -18.12
N TRP A 24 28.66 14.31 -19.20
CA TRP A 24 27.21 14.40 -19.38
C TRP A 24 26.45 13.08 -19.27
N PRO A 25 26.86 11.97 -19.93
CA PRO A 25 26.17 10.69 -19.78
C PRO A 25 26.27 10.13 -18.36
N LEU A 26 27.41 10.35 -17.68
CA LEU A 26 27.59 9.95 -16.28
C LEU A 26 26.64 10.73 -15.36
N LEU A 27 26.53 12.05 -15.56
CA LEU A 27 25.61 12.90 -14.80
C LEU A 27 24.15 12.54 -15.07
N ALA A 28 23.80 12.25 -16.32
CA ALA A 28 22.45 11.81 -16.69
C ALA A 28 22.11 10.46 -16.06
N ALA A 29 23.03 9.48 -16.09
CA ALA A 29 22.84 8.19 -15.45
C ALA A 29 22.69 8.33 -13.92
N LEU A 30 23.49 9.19 -13.30
CA LEU A 30 23.41 9.47 -11.87
C LEU A 30 22.07 10.12 -11.49
N ALA A 31 21.61 11.10 -12.28
CA ALA A 31 20.31 11.74 -12.07
C ALA A 31 19.14 10.75 -12.20
N LEU A 32 19.19 9.85 -13.19
CA LEU A 32 18.18 8.79 -13.35
C LEU A 32 18.18 7.84 -12.16
N ALA A 33 19.36 7.40 -11.70
CA ALA A 33 19.50 6.52 -10.53
C ALA A 33 18.98 7.18 -9.24
N LEU A 34 19.26 8.48 -9.05
CA LEU A 34 18.80 9.25 -7.89
C LEU A 34 17.31 9.61 -7.95
N SER A 35 16.68 9.62 -9.13
CA SER A 35 15.24 9.94 -9.24
C SER A 35 14.34 8.94 -8.50
N GLY A 36 14.79 7.69 -8.34
CA GLY A 36 14.06 6.68 -7.55
C GLY A 36 14.19 6.88 -6.04
N CYS A 37 15.10 7.73 -5.57
CA CYS A 37 15.28 8.02 -4.14
C CYS A 37 14.35 9.13 -3.63
N THR A 38 13.58 9.79 -4.50
CA THR A 38 12.56 10.72 -4.01
C THR A 38 11.41 9.93 -3.41
N PRO A 39 10.99 10.22 -2.17
CA PRO A 39 9.80 9.58 -1.60
C PRO A 39 8.64 9.77 -2.57
N ALA A 40 7.91 8.69 -2.84
CA ALA A 40 6.71 8.75 -3.64
C ALA A 40 5.77 9.74 -2.95
N THR A 41 5.64 10.95 -3.50
CA THR A 41 4.60 11.88 -3.12
C THR A 41 3.32 11.30 -3.69
N THR A 42 2.74 10.34 -2.98
CA THR A 42 1.38 9.94 -3.25
C THR A 42 0.56 11.20 -3.10
N GLN A 43 0.06 11.71 -4.22
CA GLN A 43 -0.99 12.72 -4.18
C GLN A 43 -2.09 12.07 -3.35
N VAL A 44 -2.33 12.60 -2.15
CA VAL A 44 -3.48 12.19 -1.36
C VAL A 44 -4.68 12.64 -2.17
N ALA A 45 -5.27 11.71 -2.94
CA ALA A 45 -6.48 11.95 -3.71
C ALA A 45 -7.63 12.08 -2.71
N GLY A 46 -7.81 13.28 -2.16
CA GLY A 46 -8.79 13.53 -1.11
C GLY A 46 -8.60 14.90 -0.47
N ALA A 47 -9.60 15.31 0.32
CA ALA A 47 -9.47 16.49 1.15
C ALA A 47 -8.39 16.25 2.24
N ASP A 48 -7.72 17.33 2.65
CA ASP A 48 -6.73 17.29 3.71
C ASP A 48 -7.34 16.73 5.01
N PRO A 49 -6.81 15.64 5.58
CA PRO A 49 -7.31 15.09 6.84
C PRO A 49 -7.26 16.09 8.01
N ALA A 50 -6.41 17.12 7.92
CA ALA A 50 -6.28 18.16 8.93
C ALA A 50 -7.20 19.38 8.68
N ASP A 51 -7.89 19.44 7.54
CA ASP A 51 -8.80 20.55 7.22
C ASP A 51 -10.18 20.35 7.86
N PRO A 52 -10.57 21.15 8.88
CA PRO A 52 -11.88 21.03 9.51
C PRO A 52 -13.03 21.47 8.61
N SER A 53 -12.75 22.16 7.49
CA SER A 53 -13.74 22.59 6.51
C SER A 53 -14.00 21.57 5.40
N ALA A 54 -13.19 20.50 5.35
CA ALA A 54 -13.37 19.40 4.42
C ALA A 54 -14.72 18.71 4.64
N LYS A 55 -15.52 18.59 3.57
CA LYS A 55 -16.82 17.90 3.65
C LYS A 55 -16.62 16.39 3.72
N VAL A 56 -17.19 15.77 4.75
CA VAL A 56 -17.18 14.31 4.95
C VAL A 56 -18.60 13.76 4.81
N ALA A 57 -18.74 12.54 4.29
CA ALA A 57 -20.02 11.85 4.25
C ALA A 57 -20.55 11.60 5.67
N HIS A 58 -21.85 11.73 5.88
CA HIS A 58 -22.47 11.49 7.18
C HIS A 58 -22.41 10.01 7.56
N VAL A 59 -21.96 9.71 8.77
CA VAL A 59 -21.96 8.34 9.31
C VAL A 59 -23.36 8.01 9.85
N GLY A 60 -24.03 7.03 9.26
CA GLY A 60 -25.27 6.49 9.79
C GLY A 60 -25.03 5.48 10.90
N TYR A 61 -25.53 5.75 12.11
CA TYR A 61 -25.51 4.77 13.20
C TYR A 61 -26.48 3.62 12.88
N HIS A 62 -25.98 2.39 12.89
CA HIS A 62 -26.76 1.18 12.75
C HIS A 62 -26.47 0.27 13.95
N SER A 63 -27.53 -0.24 14.59
CA SER A 63 -27.38 -1.17 15.70
C SER A 63 -26.82 -2.50 15.19
N THR A 64 -25.65 -2.89 15.67
CA THR A 64 -25.07 -4.23 15.44
C THR A 64 -25.87 -5.33 16.16
N ILE A 65 -26.72 -4.94 17.10
CA ILE A 65 -27.58 -5.85 17.85
C ILE A 65 -28.90 -5.91 17.10
N ALA A 66 -29.17 -7.06 16.46
CA ALA A 66 -30.47 -7.36 15.87
C ALA A 66 -31.58 -7.19 16.94
N PRO A 67 -32.81 -6.79 16.55
CA PRO A 67 -33.91 -6.70 17.51
C PRO A 67 -34.08 -8.04 18.23
N TYR A 68 -34.06 -7.99 19.56
CA TYR A 68 -34.21 -9.17 20.41
C TYR A 68 -35.58 -9.81 20.17
N THR A 69 -35.57 -11.03 19.63
CA THR A 69 -36.80 -11.83 19.52
C THR A 69 -37.01 -12.54 20.85
N SER A 70 -38.05 -12.15 21.58
CA SER A 70 -38.39 -12.82 22.83
C SER A 70 -38.80 -14.27 22.56
N LEU A 71 -38.12 -15.23 23.19
CA LEU A 71 -38.50 -16.64 23.16
C LEU A 71 -39.30 -16.99 24.41
N ARG A 72 -40.32 -17.84 24.26
CA ARG A 72 -41.06 -18.42 25.39
C ARG A 72 -40.42 -19.76 25.77
N PRO A 73 -40.36 -20.11 27.06
CA PRO A 73 -39.95 -21.43 27.48
C PRO A 73 -40.82 -22.50 26.80
N ALA A 74 -40.19 -23.43 26.09
CA ALA A 74 -40.84 -24.62 25.56
C ALA A 74 -40.40 -25.83 26.37
N ALA A 75 -41.28 -26.84 26.48
CA ALA A 75 -40.91 -28.10 27.10
C ALA A 75 -39.72 -28.73 26.34
N PRO A 76 -38.70 -29.26 27.04
CA PRO A 76 -37.60 -29.93 26.38
C PRO A 76 -38.11 -31.16 25.63
N ALA A 77 -37.63 -31.38 24.40
CA ALA A 77 -37.97 -32.61 23.70
C ALA A 77 -37.44 -33.83 24.48
N PRO A 78 -38.06 -35.01 24.34
CA PRO A 78 -37.66 -36.23 25.06
C PRO A 78 -36.16 -36.49 24.91
N TRP A 79 -35.45 -36.54 26.05
CA TRP A 79 -34.00 -36.70 26.05
C TRP A 79 -33.58 -38.11 25.62
N ARG A 80 -34.38 -39.11 25.98
CA ARG A 80 -34.07 -40.52 25.80
C ARG A 80 -34.02 -40.89 24.32
N ASP A 81 -35.05 -40.51 23.56
CA ASP A 81 -35.13 -40.79 22.12
C ASP A 81 -33.93 -40.20 21.35
N ARG A 82 -33.45 -39.02 21.74
CA ARG A 82 -32.26 -38.41 21.13
C ARG A 82 -30.98 -39.14 21.48
N ASN A 83 -30.87 -39.59 22.72
CA ASN A 83 -29.69 -40.31 23.20
C ASN A 83 -29.59 -41.69 22.53
N ASP A 84 -30.73 -42.38 22.39
CA ASP A 84 -30.81 -43.67 21.72
C ASP A 84 -30.51 -43.54 20.21
N ALA A 85 -30.93 -42.43 19.58
CA ALA A 85 -30.63 -42.15 18.17
C ALA A 85 -29.13 -41.98 17.86
N VAL A 86 -28.32 -41.56 18.84
CA VAL A 86 -26.86 -41.39 18.69
C VAL A 86 -26.05 -42.48 19.38
N ALA A 87 -26.70 -43.42 20.09
CA ALA A 87 -26.03 -44.48 20.80
C ALA A 87 -25.28 -45.40 19.81
N PRO A 88 -23.99 -45.70 20.05
CA PRO A 88 -23.27 -46.71 19.29
C PRO A 88 -23.98 -48.06 19.36
N ARG A 89 -23.98 -48.81 18.25
CA ARG A 89 -24.56 -50.16 18.26
C ARG A 89 -23.79 -51.05 19.25
N PRO A 90 -24.48 -51.88 20.04
CA PRO A 90 -23.82 -52.83 20.92
C PRO A 90 -22.93 -53.78 20.11
N LYS A 91 -21.74 -54.05 20.63
CA LYS A 91 -20.80 -55.00 20.02
C LYS A 91 -21.41 -56.40 20.11
N GLN A 92 -21.55 -57.09 18.98
CA GLN A 92 -21.90 -58.51 18.99
C GLN A 92 -20.66 -59.29 19.43
N ASP A 93 -20.72 -59.85 20.64
CA ASP A 93 -19.71 -60.81 21.09
C ASP A 93 -19.96 -62.14 20.36
N ARG A 94 -18.95 -62.58 19.61
CA ARG A 94 -18.89 -63.87 18.93
C ARG A 94 -18.04 -64.83 19.74
#